data_AF-A0A455U864-F1
#
_entry.id   AF-A0A455U864-F1
#
_cell.length_a   1.000
_cell.length_b   1.000
_cell.length_c   1.000
_cell.angle_alpha   90.00
_cell.angle_beta   90.00
_cell.angle_gamma   90.00
#
_symmetry.space_group_name_H-M   'P 1'
#
loop_
_entity.id
_entity.type
_entity.pdbx_description
1 polymer ?
#
loop_
_entity_poly.entity_id
_entity_poly.type
_entity_poly.pdbx_seq_one_letter_code
_entity_poly.pdbx_strand_id
1 'polypeptide(L)'
;MTSFVLGIGMTVTAAYIFLAVALAPALIQGGGLDPMAVHMFILYWGMLSFITPPVALGAFAAATVAGARPMETGLQAMRLGSVIYFIPFLFVLNPALIMQGAPLMIIAVFIQAIIGIILFASAMQGYLMGVGRLGYGALQEIVIRALVLIAGLLLALPGGGMVPLSQWELIGLAAVALVPGVLLARLSQRHHRRSLTANA
;
A
#
# COMPACT_ATOMS: atom_id res chain seq x y z
N MET A 1 -28.19 -3.04 -16.35
CA MET A 1 -27.12 -3.95 -16.83
C MET A 1 -26.06 -3.17 -17.60
N THR A 2 -26.40 -2.53 -18.72
CA THR A 2 -25.50 -1.64 -19.49
C THR A 2 -24.87 -0.54 -18.65
N SER A 3 -25.61 0.11 -17.76
CA SER A 3 -25.06 1.16 -16.89
C SER A 3 -24.14 0.64 -15.78
N PHE A 4 -24.23 -0.64 -15.38
CA PHE A 4 -23.28 -1.25 -14.44
C PHE A 4 -21.95 -1.60 -15.15
N VAL A 5 -22.02 -1.86 -16.46
CA VAL A 5 -20.89 -2.22 -17.33
C VAL A 5 -20.22 -0.99 -17.97
N LEU A 6 -20.98 0.10 -18.19
CA LEU A 6 -20.52 1.36 -18.80
C LEU A 6 -20.32 2.50 -17.78
N GLY A 7 -20.55 2.24 -16.49
CA GLY A 7 -20.34 3.21 -15.41
C GLY A 7 -21.53 4.11 -15.13
N ILE A 8 -22.41 3.67 -14.22
CA ILE A 8 -22.99 4.62 -13.27
C ILE A 8 -21.84 4.88 -12.31
N GLY A 9 -21.04 5.90 -12.62
CA GLY A 9 -20.15 6.50 -11.66
C GLY A 9 -21.00 7.05 -10.53
N MET A 10 -21.36 6.20 -9.58
CA MET A 10 -21.90 6.64 -8.31
C MET A 10 -20.90 7.66 -7.78
N THR A 11 -21.33 8.91 -7.63
CA THR A 11 -20.43 9.96 -7.15
C THR A 11 -19.83 9.51 -5.82
N VAL A 12 -18.59 9.93 -5.52
CA VAL A 12 -17.91 9.54 -4.27
C VAL A 12 -18.82 9.79 -3.06
N THR A 13 -19.59 10.89 -3.10
CA THR A 13 -20.60 11.22 -2.11
C THR A 13 -21.71 10.16 -1.98
N ALA A 14 -22.30 9.71 -3.09
CA ALA A 14 -23.35 8.69 -3.06
C ALA A 14 -22.82 7.33 -2.59
N ALA A 15 -21.61 6.94 -3.03
CA ALA A 15 -20.95 5.71 -2.58
C ALA A 15 -20.63 5.76 -1.09
N TYR A 16 -20.13 6.91 -0.61
CA TYR A 16 -19.88 7.15 0.81
C TYR A 16 -21.16 7.03 1.63
N ILE A 17 -22.26 7.71 1.26
CA ILE A 17 -23.52 7.64 2.03
C ILE A 17 -24.03 6.21 2.10
N PHE A 18 -24.04 5.49 0.97
CA PHE A 18 -24.49 4.11 0.91
C PHE A 18 -23.66 3.20 1.84
N LEU A 19 -22.33 3.24 1.73
CA LEU A 19 -21.43 2.45 2.56
C LEU A 19 -21.42 2.90 4.02
N ALA A 20 -21.62 4.19 4.30
CA ALA A 20 -21.72 4.71 5.66
C ALA A 20 -22.95 4.16 6.37
N VAL A 21 -24.10 4.08 5.69
CA VAL A 21 -25.31 3.51 6.29
C VAL A 21 -25.23 1.98 6.40
N ALA A 22 -24.64 1.31 5.39
CA ALA A 22 -24.59 -0.15 5.35
C ALA A 22 -23.45 -0.78 6.18
N LEU A 23 -22.25 -0.21 6.14
CA LEU A 23 -21.03 -0.80 6.71
C LEU A 23 -20.54 -0.11 7.98
N ALA A 24 -20.71 1.21 8.13
CA ALA A 24 -20.17 1.90 9.30
C ALA A 24 -20.71 1.35 10.63
N PRO A 25 -22.01 1.04 10.80
CA PRO A 25 -22.51 0.45 12.04
C PRO A 25 -21.86 -0.89 12.35
N ALA A 26 -21.65 -1.74 11.35
CA ALA A 26 -21.03 -3.05 11.52
C ALA A 26 -19.55 -2.93 11.95
N LEU A 27 -18.80 -1.98 11.37
CA LEU A 27 -17.40 -1.76 11.71
C LEU A 27 -17.21 -1.08 13.07
N ILE A 28 -18.07 -0.13 13.42
CA ILE A 28 -18.00 0.61 14.69
C ILE A 28 -18.50 -0.28 15.84
N GLN A 29 -19.70 -0.84 15.73
CA GLN A 29 -20.33 -1.59 16.83
C GLN A 29 -19.87 -3.05 16.86
N GLY A 30 -19.70 -3.68 15.70
CA GLY A 30 -19.25 -5.08 15.61
C GLY A 30 -17.73 -5.24 15.62
N GLY A 31 -16.99 -4.28 15.06
CA GLY A 31 -15.53 -4.29 15.01
C GLY A 31 -14.83 -3.50 16.11
N GLY A 32 -15.56 -2.66 16.87
CA GLY A 32 -14.98 -1.80 17.91
C GLY A 32 -14.03 -0.73 17.37
N LEU A 33 -14.16 -0.37 16.09
CA LEU A 33 -13.28 0.59 15.43
C LEU A 33 -13.72 2.03 15.70
N ASP A 34 -12.76 2.95 15.70
CA ASP A 34 -13.03 4.38 15.90
C ASP A 34 -13.97 4.93 14.78
N PRO A 35 -15.03 5.67 15.13
CA PRO A 35 -15.97 6.19 14.14
C PRO A 35 -15.33 7.09 13.08
N MET A 36 -14.40 7.97 13.46
CA MET A 36 -13.73 8.87 12.53
C MET A 36 -12.88 8.07 11.54
N ALA A 37 -12.10 7.11 12.03
CA ALA A 37 -11.32 6.19 11.22
C ALA A 37 -12.20 5.41 10.23
N VAL A 38 -13.36 4.90 10.64
CA VAL A 38 -14.28 4.17 9.77
C VAL A 38 -14.86 5.06 8.67
N HIS A 39 -15.30 6.27 9.00
CA HIS A 39 -15.82 7.21 7.99
C HIS A 39 -14.73 7.65 7.00
N MET A 40 -13.50 7.90 7.48
CA MET A 40 -12.35 8.16 6.61
C MET A 40 -12.02 6.95 5.73
N PHE A 41 -12.10 5.73 6.27
CA PHE A 41 -11.86 4.49 5.52
C PHE A 41 -12.83 4.35 4.35
N ILE A 42 -14.13 4.56 4.62
CA ILE A 42 -15.19 4.49 3.60
C ILE A 42 -15.00 5.57 2.54
N LEU A 43 -14.72 6.81 2.96
CA LEU A 43 -14.47 7.92 2.02
C LEU A 43 -13.24 7.65 1.16
N TYR A 44 -12.15 7.16 1.76
CA TYR A 44 -10.91 6.82 1.07
C TYR A 44 -11.13 5.76 0.00
N TRP A 45 -11.85 4.67 0.33
CA TRP A 45 -12.22 3.64 -0.64
C TRP A 45 -13.15 4.16 -1.73
N GLY A 46 -14.05 5.09 -1.42
CA GLY A 46 -14.82 5.82 -2.41
C GLY A 46 -13.93 6.57 -3.41
N MET A 47 -12.89 7.26 -2.93
CA MET A 47 -11.92 7.95 -3.79
C MET A 47 -11.02 7.01 -4.60
N LEU A 48 -10.66 5.83 -4.07
CA LEU A 48 -9.87 4.82 -4.80
C LEU A 48 -10.52 4.36 -6.11
N SER A 49 -11.84 4.52 -6.25
CA SER A 49 -12.55 4.27 -7.51
C SER A 49 -12.04 5.13 -8.68
N PHE A 50 -11.40 6.28 -8.42
CA PHE A 50 -10.89 7.19 -9.46
C PHE A 50 -9.74 6.60 -10.27
N ILE A 51 -9.05 5.59 -9.75
CA ILE A 51 -7.94 4.91 -10.43
C ILE A 51 -8.22 3.43 -10.72
N THR A 52 -9.34 2.88 -10.23
CA THR A 52 -9.66 1.45 -10.30
C THR A 52 -10.63 1.14 -11.46
N PRO A 53 -10.21 0.39 -12.50
CA PRO A 53 -11.12 -0.04 -13.56
C PRO A 53 -12.21 -0.98 -13.01
N PRO A 54 -13.42 -0.99 -13.59
CA PRO A 54 -13.82 -0.33 -14.85
C PRO A 54 -14.28 1.13 -14.72
N VAL A 55 -14.30 1.71 -13.51
CA VAL A 55 -14.83 3.07 -13.29
C VAL A 55 -13.76 4.13 -13.55
N ALA A 56 -12.61 4.03 -12.86
CA ALA A 56 -11.36 4.81 -13.03
C ALA A 56 -11.49 6.21 -13.65
N LEU A 57 -12.44 7.04 -13.17
CA LEU A 57 -12.85 8.26 -13.86
C LEU A 57 -11.68 9.22 -14.13
N GLY A 58 -10.78 9.37 -13.15
CA GLY A 58 -9.59 10.20 -13.29
C GLY A 58 -8.57 9.62 -14.27
N ALA A 59 -8.30 8.31 -14.21
CA ALA A 59 -7.37 7.66 -15.12
C ALA A 59 -7.89 7.64 -16.56
N PHE A 60 -9.20 7.49 -16.76
CA PHE A 60 -9.81 7.50 -18.09
C PHE A 60 -9.82 8.90 -18.70
N ALA A 61 -10.08 9.94 -17.90
CA ALA A 61 -9.93 11.33 -18.35
C ALA A 61 -8.47 11.68 -18.69
N ALA A 62 -7.50 11.20 -17.90
CA ALA A 62 -6.08 11.37 -18.24
C ALA A 62 -5.71 10.63 -19.55
N ALA A 63 -6.28 9.44 -19.77
CA ALA A 63 -6.05 8.65 -20.97
C ALA A 63 -6.57 9.36 -22.24
N THR A 64 -7.73 10.01 -22.20
CA THR A 64 -8.26 10.75 -23.35
C THR A 64 -7.41 11.96 -23.71
N VAL A 65 -6.88 12.68 -22.72
CA VAL A 65 -5.96 13.80 -22.93
C VAL A 65 -4.62 13.32 -23.48
N ALA A 66 -4.12 12.17 -23.00
CA ALA A 66 -2.85 11.59 -23.43
C ALA A 66 -2.93 10.76 -24.73
N GLY A 67 -4.12 10.55 -25.30
CA GLY A 67 -4.32 9.68 -26.46
C GLY A 67 -4.04 8.19 -26.18
N ALA A 68 -4.09 7.77 -24.92
CA ALA A 68 -3.82 6.40 -24.49
C ALA A 68 -5.11 5.57 -24.34
N ARG A 69 -4.97 4.24 -24.26
CA ARG A 69 -6.12 3.34 -24.01
C ARG A 69 -6.60 3.50 -22.56
N PRO A 70 -7.88 3.83 -22.29
CA PRO A 70 -8.35 4.09 -20.93
C PRO A 70 -8.17 2.92 -19.97
N MET A 71 -8.52 1.70 -20.41
CA MET A 71 -8.41 0.49 -19.59
C MET A 71 -6.94 0.21 -19.19
N GLU A 72 -6.01 0.32 -20.14
CA GLU A 72 -4.58 0.13 -19.87
C GLU A 72 -4.05 1.21 -18.93
N THR A 73 -4.47 2.46 -19.12
CA THR A 73 -4.09 3.58 -18.25
C THR A 73 -4.56 3.36 -16.82
N GLY A 74 -5.80 2.89 -16.63
CA GLY A 74 -6.32 2.54 -15.31
C GLY A 74 -5.56 1.38 -14.66
N LEU A 75 -5.24 0.33 -15.41
CA LEU A 75 -4.40 -0.78 -14.92
C LEU A 75 -3.00 -0.30 -14.51
N GLN A 76 -2.37 0.59 -15.28
CA GLN A 76 -1.09 1.18 -14.90
C GLN A 76 -1.22 2.09 -13.67
N ALA A 77 -2.31 2.86 -13.56
CA ALA A 77 -2.59 3.68 -12.39
C ALA A 77 -2.75 2.82 -11.13
N MET A 78 -3.47 1.70 -11.20
CA MET A 78 -3.56 0.73 -10.09
C MET A 78 -2.20 0.16 -9.70
N ARG A 79 -1.38 -0.21 -10.70
CA ARG A 79 -0.04 -0.78 -10.45
C ARG A 79 0.85 0.24 -9.74
N LEU A 80 0.89 1.47 -10.24
CA LEU A 80 1.70 2.55 -9.68
C LEU A 80 1.17 2.99 -8.30
N GLY A 81 -0.16 3.07 -8.16
CA GLY A 81 -0.88 3.43 -6.95
C GLY A 81 -1.15 2.25 -6.00
N SER A 82 -0.55 1.08 -6.19
CA SER A 82 -0.83 -0.12 -5.37
C SER A 82 -0.72 0.15 -3.85
N VAL A 83 0.20 1.03 -3.46
CA VAL A 83 0.38 1.52 -2.08
C VAL A 83 -0.88 2.14 -1.49
N ILE A 84 -1.61 2.97 -2.26
CA ILE A 84 -2.74 3.72 -1.72
C ILE A 84 -3.92 2.81 -1.33
N TYR A 85 -4.02 1.61 -1.90
CA TYR A 85 -4.98 0.61 -1.47
C TYR A 85 -4.73 0.09 -0.05
N PHE A 86 -3.50 0.19 0.45
CA PHE A 86 -3.12 -0.33 1.75
C PHE A 86 -3.24 0.70 2.89
N ILE A 87 -3.03 1.98 2.58
CA ILE A 87 -3.12 3.11 3.52
C ILE A 87 -4.40 3.10 4.39
N PRO A 88 -5.62 2.86 3.84
CA PRO A 88 -6.83 2.90 4.67
C PRO A 88 -6.83 1.86 5.80
N PHE A 89 -6.21 0.70 5.59
CA PHE A 89 -6.07 -0.29 6.65
C PHE A 89 -5.14 0.15 7.78
N LEU A 90 -4.15 0.99 7.49
CA LEU A 90 -3.22 1.46 8.51
C LEU A 90 -3.91 2.37 9.52
N PHE A 91 -4.61 3.39 9.03
CA PHE A 91 -5.25 4.36 9.91
C PHE A 91 -6.54 3.84 10.56
N VAL A 92 -7.21 2.85 9.95
CA VAL A 92 -8.39 2.24 10.58
C VAL A 92 -8.02 1.34 11.75
N LEU A 93 -6.85 0.70 11.69
CA LEU A 93 -6.34 -0.17 12.74
C LEU A 93 -5.55 0.60 13.81
N ASN A 94 -5.09 1.82 13.52
CA ASN A 94 -4.31 2.62 14.44
C ASN A 94 -4.81 4.08 14.54
N PRO A 95 -5.56 4.43 15.60
CA PRO A 95 -6.05 5.78 15.83
C PRO A 95 -4.96 6.87 15.90
N ALA A 96 -3.70 6.51 16.18
CA ALA A 96 -2.60 7.47 16.18
C ALA A 96 -2.38 8.11 14.79
N LEU A 97 -2.73 7.42 13.70
CA LEU A 97 -2.64 7.95 12.34
C LEU A 97 -3.76 8.95 11.99
N ILE A 98 -4.84 9.00 12.78
CA ILE A 98 -5.86 10.05 12.72
C ILE A 98 -5.68 11.08 13.84
N MET A 99 -4.44 11.23 14.33
CA MET A 99 -4.04 12.19 15.37
C MET A 99 -4.71 11.98 16.73
N GLN A 100 -5.16 10.76 17.03
CA GLN A 100 -5.70 10.41 18.34
C GLN A 100 -4.67 9.65 19.17
N GLY A 101 -4.21 10.24 20.28
CA GLY A 101 -3.30 9.60 21.22
C GLY A 101 -2.24 10.55 21.76
N ALA A 102 -1.22 9.99 22.43
CA ALA A 102 -0.11 10.77 22.93
C ALA A 102 0.75 11.31 21.77
N PRO A 103 1.20 12.58 21.80
CA PRO A 103 1.97 13.18 20.70
C PRO A 103 3.20 12.37 20.28
N LEU A 104 3.94 11.82 21.27
CA LEU A 104 5.12 11.00 21.00
C LEU A 104 4.77 9.69 20.27
N MET A 105 3.63 9.07 20.61
CA MET A 105 3.14 7.86 19.95
C MET A 105 2.70 8.14 18.51
N ILE A 106 2.01 9.26 18.30
CA ILE A 106 1.59 9.72 16.96
C ILE A 106 2.82 9.89 16.06
N ILE A 107 3.85 10.59 16.53
CA ILE A 107 5.08 10.81 15.76
C ILE A 107 5.77 9.48 15.44
N ALA A 108 5.89 8.58 16.43
CA ALA A 108 6.53 7.29 16.23
C ALA A 108 5.78 6.42 15.18
N VAL A 109 4.46 6.31 15.31
CA VAL A 109 3.61 5.55 14.38
C VAL A 109 3.65 6.18 12.98
N PHE A 110 3.62 7.51 12.89
CA PHE A 110 3.68 8.22 11.61
C PHE A 110 4.99 7.95 10.87
N ILE A 111 6.14 8.04 11.55
CA ILE A 111 7.45 7.72 10.98
C ILE A 111 7.50 6.26 10.53
N GLN A 112 6.99 5.35 11.35
CA GLN A 112 6.98 3.92 11.05
C GLN A 112 6.10 3.60 9.84
N ALA A 113 4.92 4.23 9.72
CA ALA A 113 4.06 4.10 8.56
C ALA A 113 4.73 4.61 7.28
N ILE A 114 5.45 5.73 7.34
CA ILE A 114 6.23 6.25 6.20
C ILE A 114 7.27 5.22 5.75
N ILE A 115 8.05 4.67 6.67
CA ILE A 115 9.08 3.67 6.35
C ILE A 115 8.43 2.42 5.76
N GLY A 116 7.36 1.92 6.38
CA GLY A 116 6.62 0.75 5.89
C GLY A 116 6.06 0.95 4.48
N ILE A 117 5.50 2.12 4.20
CA ILE A 117 4.99 2.51 2.88
C ILE A 117 6.12 2.59 1.85
N ILE A 118 7.27 3.15 2.19
CA ILE A 118 8.44 3.22 1.28
C ILE A 118 8.91 1.80 0.93
N LEU A 119 8.98 0.89 1.90
CA LEU A 119 9.35 -0.50 1.66
C LEU A 119 8.30 -1.23 0.81
N PHE A 120 7.01 -1.05 1.09
CA PHE A 120 5.92 -1.60 0.28
C PHE A 120 6.01 -1.11 -1.17
N ALA A 121 6.15 0.20 -1.37
CA ALA A 121 6.30 0.82 -2.68
C ALA A 121 7.54 0.27 -3.41
N SER A 122 8.66 0.15 -2.69
CA SER A 122 9.91 -0.39 -3.25
C SER A 122 9.76 -1.84 -3.69
N ALA A 123 9.04 -2.66 -2.91
CA ALA A 123 8.71 -4.02 -3.28
C ALA A 123 7.80 -4.07 -4.51
N MET A 124 6.77 -3.23 -4.59
CA MET A 124 5.87 -3.17 -5.75
C MET A 124 6.52 -2.63 -7.03
N GLN A 125 7.56 -1.80 -6.91
CA GLN A 125 8.31 -1.28 -8.06
C GLN A 125 9.58 -2.07 -8.39
N GLY A 126 10.06 -2.93 -7.49
CA GLY A 126 11.31 -3.68 -7.70
C GLY A 126 12.58 -2.85 -7.54
N TYR A 127 12.47 -1.68 -6.90
CA TYR A 127 13.58 -0.75 -6.68
C TYR A 127 13.50 -0.14 -5.29
N LEU A 128 14.57 -0.28 -4.50
CA LEU A 128 14.68 0.28 -3.16
C LEU A 128 15.67 1.44 -3.14
N MET A 129 15.23 2.60 -2.66
CA MET A 129 16.05 3.80 -2.60
C MET A 129 17.32 3.56 -1.76
N GLY A 130 18.48 3.96 -2.28
CA GLY A 130 19.79 3.74 -1.63
C GLY A 130 20.38 2.33 -1.80
N VAL A 131 19.59 1.33 -2.21
CA VAL A 131 20.08 -0.02 -2.52
C VAL A 131 20.13 -0.26 -4.02
N GLY A 132 19.10 0.17 -4.77
CA GLY A 132 18.97 -0.04 -6.21
C GLY A 132 17.92 -1.10 -6.55
N ARG A 133 18.06 -1.74 -7.71
CA ARG A 133 17.15 -2.78 -8.19
C ARG A 133 17.17 -4.01 -7.25
N LEU A 134 16.00 -4.56 -6.95
CA LEU A 134 15.80 -5.67 -6.00
C LEU A 134 16.11 -7.06 -6.56
N GLY A 135 16.56 -7.17 -7.81
CA GLY A 135 17.01 -8.45 -8.38
C GLY A 135 17.20 -8.37 -9.89
N TYR A 136 18.02 -9.28 -10.42
CA TYR A 136 18.24 -9.47 -11.86
C TYR A 136 17.73 -10.81 -12.39
N GLY A 137 17.50 -11.80 -11.52
CA GLY A 137 16.89 -13.09 -11.87
C GLY A 137 15.44 -13.16 -11.41
N ALA A 138 14.56 -13.79 -12.21
CA ALA A 138 13.10 -13.82 -11.94
C ALA A 138 12.74 -14.38 -10.56
N LEU A 139 13.29 -15.55 -10.17
CA LEU A 139 13.01 -16.16 -8.86
C LEU A 139 13.61 -15.34 -7.71
N GLN A 140 14.85 -14.87 -7.88
CA GLN A 140 15.55 -14.09 -6.85
C GLN A 140 14.86 -12.74 -6.60
N GLU A 141 14.41 -12.08 -7.67
CA GLU A 141 13.67 -10.83 -7.59
C GLU A 141 12.34 -11.02 -6.83
N ILE A 142 11.59 -12.09 -7.11
CA ILE A 142 10.34 -12.39 -6.37
C ILE A 142 10.62 -12.59 -4.88
N VAL A 143 11.63 -13.37 -4.52
CA VAL A 143 11.98 -13.62 -3.11
C VAL A 143 12.39 -12.33 -2.40
N ILE A 144 13.26 -11.52 -3.01
CA ILE A 144 13.71 -10.26 -2.41
C ILE A 144 12.53 -9.29 -2.26
N ARG A 145 11.68 -9.18 -3.28
CA ARG A 145 10.50 -8.31 -3.23
C ARG A 145 9.51 -8.78 -2.16
N ALA A 146 9.29 -10.09 -2.00
CA ALA A 146 8.46 -10.64 -0.95
C ALA A 146 9.01 -10.31 0.45
N LEU A 147 10.33 -10.47 0.66
CA LEU A 147 10.97 -10.12 1.93
C LEU A 147 10.84 -8.63 2.28
N VAL A 148 11.09 -7.74 1.31
CA VAL A 148 10.94 -6.30 1.49
C VAL A 148 9.47 -5.91 1.71
N LEU A 149 8.54 -6.57 1.02
CA LEU A 149 7.10 -6.36 1.20
C LEU A 149 6.66 -6.75 2.61
N ILE A 150 7.06 -7.94 3.08
CA ILE A 150 6.76 -8.44 4.43
C ILE A 150 7.33 -7.47 5.47
N ALA A 151 8.58 -7.02 5.31
CA ALA A 151 9.16 -6.03 6.21
C ALA A 151 8.38 -4.71 6.23
N GLY A 152 7.96 -4.21 5.06
CA GLY A 152 7.16 -3.00 4.95
C GLY A 152 5.79 -3.12 5.62
N LEU A 153 5.11 -4.26 5.42
CA LEU A 153 3.82 -4.54 6.05
C LEU A 153 3.94 -4.68 7.57
N LEU A 154 4.94 -5.43 8.05
CA LEU A 154 5.18 -5.61 9.49
C LEU A 154 5.52 -4.29 10.19
N LEU A 155 6.27 -3.40 9.54
CA LEU A 155 6.47 -2.05 10.07
C LEU A 155 5.18 -1.24 10.00
N ALA A 156 4.44 -1.26 8.91
CA ALA A 156 3.26 -0.39 8.81
C ALA A 156 2.14 -0.79 9.79
N LEU A 157 2.04 -2.08 10.17
CA LEU A 157 1.02 -2.58 11.07
C LEU A 157 1.22 -2.12 12.52
N PRO A 158 0.13 -1.77 13.23
CA PRO A 158 0.20 -1.52 14.67
C PRO A 158 0.44 -2.83 15.44
N GLY A 159 1.39 -2.80 16.37
CA GLY A 159 1.58 -3.83 17.37
C GLY A 159 0.64 -3.66 18.55
N GLY A 160 0.22 -4.77 19.13
CA GLY A 160 -0.80 -4.86 20.18
C GLY A 160 -2.22 -4.87 19.62
N GLY A 161 -3.21 -4.64 20.49
CA GLY A 161 -4.62 -4.58 20.10
C GLY A 161 -5.08 -5.82 19.33
N MET A 162 -5.30 -5.67 18.03
CA MET A 162 -5.73 -6.74 17.12
C MET A 162 -4.60 -7.70 16.70
N VAL A 163 -3.34 -7.28 16.80
CA VAL A 163 -2.18 -8.12 16.53
C VAL A 163 -1.58 -8.53 17.88
N PRO A 164 -1.46 -9.83 18.19
CA PRO A 164 -0.97 -10.29 19.51
C PRO A 164 0.53 -10.03 19.74
N LEU A 165 1.21 -9.34 18.82
CA LEU A 165 2.63 -9.03 18.87
C LEU A 165 2.84 -7.58 19.30
N SER A 166 3.81 -7.34 20.16
CA SER A 166 4.24 -6.01 20.56
C SER A 166 4.89 -5.24 19.40
N GLN A 167 4.93 -3.91 19.51
CA GLN A 167 5.56 -3.05 18.52
C GLN A 167 7.04 -3.42 18.28
N TRP A 168 7.76 -3.77 19.34
CA TRP A 168 9.17 -4.15 19.27
C TRP A 168 9.37 -5.49 18.57
N GLU A 169 8.46 -6.44 18.78
CA GLU A 169 8.49 -7.73 18.07
C GLU A 169 8.21 -7.54 16.58
N LEU A 170 7.25 -6.68 16.21
CA LEU A 170 6.99 -6.36 14.81
C LEU A 170 8.19 -5.68 14.14
N ILE A 171 8.84 -4.73 14.81
CA ILE A 171 10.07 -4.10 14.32
C ILE A 171 11.19 -5.14 14.18
N GLY A 172 11.34 -6.04 15.16
CA GLY A 172 12.31 -7.13 15.12
C GLY A 172 12.08 -8.08 13.94
N LEU A 173 10.85 -8.53 13.74
CA LEU A 173 10.48 -9.40 12.62
C LEU A 173 10.65 -8.69 11.27
N ALA A 174 10.32 -7.40 11.20
CA ALA A 174 10.56 -6.60 10.02
C ALA A 174 12.05 -6.49 9.69
N ALA A 175 12.91 -6.32 10.70
CA ALA A 175 14.36 -6.31 10.52
C ALA A 175 14.88 -7.67 10.04
N VAL A 176 14.37 -8.77 10.60
CA VAL A 176 14.71 -10.14 10.19
C VAL A 176 14.30 -10.42 8.74
N ALA A 177 13.19 -9.85 8.26
CA ALA A 177 12.81 -9.94 6.85
C ALA A 177 13.64 -8.99 5.94
N LEU A 178 13.88 -7.76 6.40
CA LEU A 178 14.52 -6.71 5.61
C LEU A 178 16.01 -6.96 5.39
N VAL A 179 16.74 -7.37 6.43
CA VAL A 179 18.21 -7.55 6.36
C VAL A 179 18.60 -8.58 5.29
N PRO A 180 18.04 -9.80 5.26
CA PRO A 180 18.29 -10.75 4.18
C PRO A 180 17.86 -10.21 2.82
N GLY A 181 16.70 -9.55 2.72
CA GLY A 181 16.23 -8.95 1.47
C GLY A 181 17.23 -7.95 0.89
N VAL A 182 17.74 -7.04 1.72
CA VAL A 182 18.74 -6.03 1.32
C VAL A 182 20.09 -6.68 1.00
N LEU A 183 20.53 -7.66 1.78
CA LEU A 183 21.79 -8.38 1.53
C LEU A 183 21.73 -9.13 0.19
N LEU A 184 20.65 -9.86 -0.07
CA LEU A 184 20.45 -10.58 -1.33
C LEU A 184 20.36 -9.61 -2.52
N ALA A 185 19.71 -8.46 -2.37
CA ALA A 185 19.68 -7.42 -3.39
C ALA A 185 21.09 -6.91 -3.72
N ARG A 186 21.90 -6.60 -2.70
CA ARG A 186 23.29 -6.14 -2.87
C ARG A 186 24.17 -7.22 -3.49
N LEU A 187 24.00 -8.49 -3.12
CA LEU A 187 24.73 -9.62 -3.69
C LEU A 187 24.35 -9.83 -5.16
N SER A 188 23.06 -9.75 -5.51
CA SER A 188 22.57 -9.84 -6.89
C SER A 188 23.21 -8.76 -7.77
N GLN A 189 23.28 -7.52 -7.28
CA GLN A 189 23.93 -6.41 -7.97
C GLN A 189 25.43 -6.62 -8.16
N ARG A 190 26.13 -7.12 -7.13
CA ARG A 190 27.57 -7.44 -7.22
C ARG A 190 27.82 -8.52 -8.27
N HIS A 191 27.01 -9.57 -8.28
CA HIS A 191 27.14 -10.65 -9.26
C HIS A 191 26.91 -10.14 -10.69
N HIS A 192 25.88 -9.32 -10.90
CA HIS A 192 25.58 -8.74 -12.21
C HIS A 192 26.67 -7.77 -12.71
N ARG A 193 27.24 -6.94 -11.83
CA ARG A 193 28.37 -6.06 -12.20
C ARG A 193 29.62 -6.86 -12.58
N ARG A 194 29.88 -7.98 -11.91
CA ARG A 194 31.01 -8.88 -12.24
C ARG A 194 30.84 -9.55 -13.60
N SER A 195 29.63 -9.99 -13.97
CA SER A 195 29.39 -10.58 -15.30
C SER A 195 29.57 -9.59 -16.45
N LEU A 196 29.30 -8.30 -16.23
CA LEU A 196 29.51 -7.26 -17.25
C LEU A 196 30.99 -6.94 -17.47
N THR A 197 31.81 -7.03 -16.42
CA THR A 197 33.25 -6.77 -16.49
C THR A 197 34.06 -7.97 -16.97
N ALA A 198 33.56 -9.19 -16.79
CA ALA A 198 34.20 -10.40 -17.31
C ALA A 198 34.02 -10.61 -18.83
N ASN A 199 33.03 -9.92 -19.43
CA ASN A 199 32.70 -10.03 -20.85
C ASN A 199 33.16 -8.80 -21.68
N ALA A 200 33.92 -7.88 -21.07
CA ALA A 200 34.47 -6.68 -21.68
C ALA A 200 35.98 -6.83 -21.85
#